data_AF-A0A0D8BQ53-F1
#
_entry.id   AF-A0A0D8BQ53-F1
#
_cell.length_a   1.000
_cell.length_b   1.000
_cell.length_c   1.000
_cell.angle_alpha   90.00
_cell.angle_beta   90.00
_cell.angle_gamma   90.00
#
_symmetry.space_group_name_H-M   'P 1'
#
loop_
_entity.id
_entity.type
_entity.pdbx_description
1 polymer ?
#
loop_
_entity_poly.entity_id
_entity_poly.type
_entity_poly.pdbx_seq_one_letter_code
_entity_poly.pdbx_strand_id
1 'polypeptide(L)' 'MGAIEHEGYRFEIEYSVLLQKGALHVYRNGKFIDEIVFPFRGEKPNEQQIEALVSEYVEQKASGRC' A
#
# COMPACT_ATOMS: atom_id res chain seq x y z
N MET A 1 -14.12 -8.44 -4.26
CA MET A 1 -13.92 -7.04 -3.82
C MET A 1 -12.48 -6.94 -3.33
N GLY A 2 -11.52 -6.21 -3.88
CA GLY A 2 -11.23 -5.71 -5.22
C GLY A 2 -9.71 -5.60 -5.23
N ALA A 3 -9.01 -6.54 -5.85
CA ALA A 3 -7.55 -6.53 -5.91
C ALA A 3 -7.13 -5.62 -7.07
N ILE A 4 -6.27 -4.64 -6.78
CA ILE A 4 -5.61 -3.85 -7.83
C ILE A 4 -4.42 -4.70 -8.29
N GLU A 5 -4.60 -5.40 -9.41
CA GLU A 5 -3.54 -6.15 -10.09
C GLU A 5 -2.90 -5.23 -11.12
N HIS A 6 -1.67 -4.81 -10.86
CA HIS A 6 -0.86 -4.03 -11.81
C HIS A 6 0.46 -4.78 -12.02
N GLU A 7 0.71 -5.29 -13.23
CA GLU A 7 1.95 -6.02 -13.58
C GLU A 7 2.36 -7.16 -12.61
N GLY A 8 1.37 -7.83 -12.01
CA GLY A 8 1.58 -8.94 -11.06
C GLY A 8 1.84 -8.51 -9.61
N TYR A 9 1.71 -7.21 -9.31
CA TYR A 9 1.67 -6.69 -7.95
C TYR A 9 0.23 -6.62 -7.45
N ARG A 10 0.00 -7.06 -6.21
CA ARG A 10 -1.25 -7.02 -5.48
C ARG A 10 -1.03 -6.22 -4.20
N PHE A 11 -1.82 -5.18 -4.03
CA PHE A 11 -1.76 -4.30 -2.86
C PHE A 11 -2.94 -4.60 -1.95
N GLU A 12 -2.67 -4.92 -0.68
CA GLU A 12 -3.68 -5.09 0.36
C GLU A 12 -3.48 -4.02 1.42
N ILE A 13 -4.57 -3.35 1.79
CA ILE A 13 -4.54 -2.28 2.79
C ILE A 13 -5.16 -2.84 4.06
N GLU A 14 -4.37 -2.89 5.12
CA GLU A 14 -4.83 -3.21 6.46
C GLU A 14 -4.74 -1.95 7.31
N TYR A 15 -5.74 -1.69 8.15
CA TYR A 15 -5.67 -0.55 9.08
C TYR A 15 -6.35 -0.87 10.38
N SER A 16 -5.77 -0.35 11.46
CA SER A 16 -6.26 -0.49 12.81
C SER A 16 -6.71 0.87 13.32
N VAL A 17 -8.03 1.04 13.48
CA VAL A 17 -8.63 2.25 14.06
C VAL A 17 -8.19 2.43 15.52
N LEU A 18 -8.11 1.34 16.29
CA LEU A 18 -7.63 1.38 17.68
C LEU A 18 -6.20 1.90 17.80
N LEU A 19 -5.33 1.51 16.86
CA LEU A 19 -3.92 1.90 16.84
C LEU A 19 -3.66 3.16 16.02
N GLN A 20 -4.67 3.67 15.29
CA GLN A 20 -4.54 4.79 14.36
C GLN A 20 -3.38 4.57 13.36
N LYS A 21 -3.22 3.32 12.89
CA LYS A 21 -2.11 2.87 12.04
C LYS A 21 -2.62 2.03 10.88
N GLY A 22 -2.19 2.37 9.68
CA GLY A 22 -2.40 1.63 8.44
C GLY A 22 -1.11 0.93 8.04
N ALA A 23 -1.26 -0.19 7.35
CA ALA A 23 -0.21 -0.95 6.72
C ALA A 23 -0.66 -1.29 5.29
N LEU A 24 0.18 -1.00 4.32
CA LEU A 24 -0.02 -1.38 2.93
C LEU A 24 0.88 -2.58 2.64
N HIS A 25 0.29 -3.75 2.48
CA HIS A 25 1.00 -4.98 2.16
C HIS A 25 1.09 -5.12 0.64
N VAL A 26 2.32 -5.21 0.13
CA VAL A 26 2.59 -5.40 -1.28
C VAL A 26 2.99 -6.85 -1.51
N TYR A 27 2.19 -7.52 -2.33
CA TYR A 27 2.43 -8.87 -2.80
C TYR A 27 2.80 -8.85 -4.28
N ARG A 28 3.69 -9.75 -4.71
CA ARG A 28 4.00 -9.96 -6.12
C ARG A 28 4.03 -11.45 -6.41
N ASN A 29 3.24 -11.92 -7.37
CA ASN A 29 3.11 -13.35 -7.69
C ASN A 29 2.84 -14.23 -6.45
N GLY A 30 2.03 -13.73 -5.50
CA GLY A 30 1.73 -14.44 -4.25
C GLY A 30 2.83 -14.43 -3.19
N LYS A 31 3.96 -13.73 -3.43
CA LYS A 31 4.99 -13.48 -2.41
C LYS A 31 4.82 -12.10 -1.84
N PHE A 32 4.77 -12.00 -0.51
CA PHE A 32 4.93 -10.73 0.18
C PHE A 32 6.32 -10.16 -0.14
N ILE A 33 6.36 -8.94 -0.67
CA ILE A 33 7.61 -8.29 -1.06
C ILE A 33 7.93 -7.08 -0.18
N ASP A 34 6.91 -6.39 0.36
CA ASP A 34 7.10 -5.11 1.03
C ASP A 34 5.86 -4.75 1.87
N GLU A 35 6.06 -3.97 2.92
CA GLU A 35 5.01 -3.43 3.77
C GLU A 35 5.31 -1.98 4.11
N ILE A 36 4.32 -1.12 3.87
CA ILE A 36 4.43 0.30 4.17
C ILE A 36 3.48 0.62 5.31
N VAL A 37 4.04 0.78 6.50
CA VAL A 37 3.29 1.19 7.68
C VAL A 37 3.20 2.71 7.73
N PHE A 38 1.99 3.25 7.81
CA PHE A 38 1.74 4.68 7.88
C PHE A 38 0.77 5.02 9.03
N PRO A 39 1.04 6.10 9.79
CA PRO A 39 0.09 6.60 10.76
C PRO A 39 -1.09 7.28 10.03
N PHE A 40 -2.29 7.11 10.54
CA PHE A 40 -3.46 7.90 10.10
C PHE A 40 -4.19 8.45 11.33
N ARG A 41 -5.12 9.38 11.11
CA ARG A 41 -5.97 9.90 12.18
C ARG A 41 -7.43 9.85 11.78
N GLY A 42 -8.29 9.37 12.67
CA GLY A 42 -9.73 9.24 12.47
C GLY A 42 -10.20 7.78 12.38
N GLU A 43 -11.39 7.58 11.84
CA GLU A 43 -12.04 6.27 11.78
C GLU A 43 -11.57 5.41 10.60
N LYS A 44 -10.99 6.04 9.57
CA LYS A 44 -10.39 5.36 8.43
C LYS A 44 -9.19 6.14 7.89
N PRO A 45 -8.20 5.46 7.29
CA PRO A 45 -7.15 6.14 6.55
C PRO A 45 -7.73 6.88 5.35
N ASN A 46 -7.13 8.02 5.01
CA ASN A 46 -7.54 8.79 3.84
C ASN A 46 -7.21 8.02 2.57
N GLU A 47 -8.23 7.75 1.75
CA GLU A 47 -8.09 7.03 0.48
C GLU A 47 -7.07 7.73 -0.44
N GLN A 48 -7.10 9.06 -0.51
CA GLN A 48 -6.12 9.85 -1.27
C GLN A 48 -4.68 9.66 -0.78
N GLN A 49 -4.48 9.50 0.53
CA GLN A 49 -3.15 9.26 1.11
C GLN A 49 -2.66 7.86 0.74
N ILE A 50 -3.56 6.87 0.72
CA ILE A 50 -3.23 5.51 0.32
C ILE A 50 -2.89 5.46 -1.17
N GLU A 51 -3.69 6.08 -2.03
CA GLU A 51 -3.41 6.16 -3.48
C GLU A 51 -2.07 6.83 -3.75
N ALA A 52 -1.75 7.92 -3.04
CA ALA A 52 -0.45 8.57 -3.13
C ALA A 52 0.69 7.64 -2.70
N LEU A 53 0.55 6.88 -1.60
CA LEU A 53 1.55 5.91 -1.14
C LEU A 53 1.76 4.78 -2.15
N VAL A 54 0.67 4.26 -2.74
CA VAL A 54 0.74 3.22 -3.78
C VAL A 54 1.44 3.79 -5.01
N SER A 55 1.06 4.99 -5.47
CA SER A 55 1.67 5.64 -6.63
C SER A 55 3.15 5.89 -6.42
N GLU A 56 3.53 6.46 -5.27
CA GLU A 56 4.91 6.73 -4.91
C GLU A 56 5.73 5.43 -4.82
N TYR A 57 5.17 4.37 -4.24
CA TYR A 57 5.84 3.07 -4.17
C TYR A 57 6.07 2.47 -5.57
N VAL A 58 5.05 2.53 -6.44
CA VAL A 58 5.16 2.06 -7.83
C VAL A 58 6.19 2.89 -8.59
N GLU A 59 6.15 4.22 -8.48
CA GLU A 59 7.15 5.11 -9.08
C GLU A 59 8.56 4.84 -8.58
N GLN A 60 8.76 4.68 -7.27
CA GLN A 60 10.08 4.38 -6.71
C GLN A 60 10.64 3.05 -7.21
N LYS A 61 9.81 1.99 -7.29
CA LYS A 61 10.25 0.69 -7.83
C LYS A 61 10.43 0.73 -9.35
N ALA A 62 9.62 1.49 -10.09
CA ALA A 62 9.74 1.65 -11.54
C ALA A 62 10.97 2.50 -11.92
N SER A 63 11.29 3.51 -11.10
CA SER A 63 12.42 4.44 -11.28
C SER A 63 13.75 3.87 -10.76
N GLY A 64 13.76 2.65 -10.21
CA GLY A 64 14.97 1.92 -9.80
C GLY A 64 15.88 1.45 -10.95
N ARG A 65 15.91 2.16 -12.09
CA ARG A 65 16.95 2.06 -13.11
C ARG A 65 17.86 3.28 -13.03
N CYS A 66 18.95 3.17 -12.27
CA CYS A 66 20.20 3.86 -12.53
C CYS A 66 21.35 2.95 -12.09
#